data_AF-A0A142XST1-F1
#
_entry.id   AF-A0A142XST1-F1
#
_cell.length_a   1.000
_cell.length_b   1.000
_cell.length_c   1.000
_cell.angle_alpha   90.00
_cell.angle_beta   90.00
_cell.angle_gamma   90.00
#
_symmetry.space_group_name_H-M   'P 1'
#
loop_
_entity.id
_entity.type
_entity.pdbx_description
1 polymer ?
#
loop_
_entity_poly.entity_id
_entity_poly.type
_entity_poly.pdbx_seq_one_letter_code
_entity_poly.pdbx_strand_id
1 'polypeptide(L)'
;MISKFVRLAGLCSIVLAAGQTAPGATPKEIDRAIKAGAEHLKARYNQKPGQGFNGGNEASYGIGPTCLSGLALLEAGVPVDDPAVKAITALVRDASFTQNQTYQISLSIMYLDRLGDPSDAAIIQMLAARLIVGQSVNGGWTYQSIQPVSAETATYLKNSLQQVRLTAGENGKPPKLNADVEKYGQALVAARAQGGGIGGGDDNSNTQFAVMAVWMSRKHGAPVEEALDLIEKRFMGAQDQRTGNWPYSGGTGPAGIAPAGSPAMYCAGLLGMATGVARREERRLKADNPAPKPDPAKPNKPNDPFYNPPAGKDPPKKPQARPADARDIVIQRAFAGLGLTIIDQIRAGRGLLVANGGGHGHGDLYFLWSLERVGVTYGLEKIGDIDWYDIGSTALVRSQGADGSWGIGGSYGAEVNTSFAVLFLCRSNLARDLSNKVQKDPTSTEMKAGTGPAATDLLPNRPTTPVSAAVPVVNLPNPTGDEAITRASLLLKSSSSDWTKLLTESRDAKGPTHTRALVVTATHADGDRKAAAREALAERLCRMTPASLRTMLKASEAELRRGAAVACAMKDDKEHIPDLIDLIADADDSVVRAAKAALKSLSGKDFGPVSGAAAAQKATAAAAWRDWYAKQKK
;
A
#
# COMPACT_ATOMS: atom_id res chain seq x y z
N MET A 1 49.52 28.22 47.65
CA MET A 1 48.57 28.70 46.62
C MET A 1 48.47 27.60 45.56
N ILE A 2 47.68 26.52 45.66
CA ILE A 2 46.30 26.26 46.11
C ILE A 2 45.22 26.88 45.21
N SER A 3 44.49 25.97 44.54
CA SER A 3 43.07 26.01 44.11
C SER A 3 42.77 26.81 42.83
N LYS A 4 42.08 26.23 41.82
CA LYS A 4 40.68 25.76 41.92
C LYS A 4 40.34 24.51 41.07
N PHE A 5 39.82 23.48 41.78
CA PHE A 5 38.63 22.63 41.54
C PHE A 5 38.27 22.26 40.08
N VAL A 6 38.21 21.02 39.57
CA VAL A 6 37.72 19.68 40.02
C VAL A 6 36.29 19.66 40.59
N ARG A 7 35.45 18.87 39.89
CA ARG A 7 34.15 18.22 40.25
C ARG A 7 32.86 18.92 39.81
N LEU A 8 32.24 18.37 38.76
CA LEU A 8 31.02 17.56 38.97
C LEU A 8 30.87 16.54 37.82
N ALA A 9 31.34 15.32 38.07
CA ALA A 9 30.78 14.12 37.46
C ALA A 9 29.61 13.70 38.36
N GLY A 10 28.42 13.49 37.79
CA GLY A 10 27.25 13.06 38.54
C GLY A 10 25.99 12.99 37.70
N LEU A 11 25.66 11.75 37.29
CA LEU A 11 24.35 11.26 36.84
C LEU A 11 23.67 11.98 35.67
N CYS A 12 23.78 11.38 34.48
CA CYS A 12 22.59 11.21 33.64
C CYS A 12 22.62 9.79 33.05
N SER A 13 21.63 9.04 33.48
CA SER A 13 21.24 7.69 33.11
C SER A 13 21.54 7.32 31.66
N ILE A 14 22.04 6.11 31.47
CA ILE A 14 21.99 5.37 30.21
C ILE A 14 20.52 5.26 29.81
N VAL A 15 20.06 6.17 28.95
CA VAL A 15 18.91 5.91 28.10
C VAL A 15 19.51 5.39 26.80
N LEU A 16 19.49 4.07 26.65
CA LEU A 16 19.57 3.42 25.35
C LEU A 16 18.35 3.89 24.55
N ALA A 17 18.46 5.05 23.91
CA ALA A 17 17.51 5.47 22.90
C ALA A 17 17.75 4.57 21.69
N ALA A 18 16.88 3.57 21.55
CA ALA A 18 16.76 2.75 20.35
C ALA A 18 16.80 3.66 19.11
N GLY A 19 17.73 3.39 18.19
CA GLY A 19 17.89 4.17 16.97
C GLY A 19 16.57 4.21 16.22
N GLN A 20 15.96 5.40 16.14
CA GLN A 20 14.73 5.59 15.37
C GLN A 20 15.06 5.58 13.88
N THR A 21 14.35 4.71 13.16
CA THR A 21 14.34 4.57 11.71
C THR A 21 13.90 5.87 11.03
N ALA A 22 14.34 6.09 9.79
CA ALA A 22 13.88 7.20 8.96
C ALA A 22 12.35 7.33 8.94
N PRO A 23 11.78 8.55 8.85
CA PRO A 23 10.33 8.68 8.69
C PRO A 23 9.88 8.06 7.37
N GLY A 24 8.75 7.34 7.43
CA GLY A 24 8.07 6.77 6.27
C GLY A 24 7.48 7.85 5.35
N ALA A 25 6.94 7.42 4.21
CA ALA A 25 6.26 8.33 3.27
C ALA A 25 5.07 9.02 3.93
N THR A 26 4.99 10.33 3.75
CA THR A 26 3.87 11.11 4.27
C THR A 26 2.59 10.85 3.46
N PRO A 27 1.40 11.03 4.04
CA PRO A 27 0.14 10.91 3.29
C PRO A 27 0.11 11.77 2.01
N LYS A 28 0.67 12.99 2.05
CA LYS A 28 0.74 13.88 0.87
C LYS A 28 1.64 13.35 -0.24
N GLU A 29 2.71 12.64 0.11
CA GLU A 29 3.59 12.02 -0.89
C GLU A 29 2.93 10.79 -1.51
N ILE A 30 2.22 10.00 -0.69
CA ILE A 30 1.42 8.87 -1.15
C ILE A 30 0.33 9.32 -2.12
N ASP A 31 -0.45 10.35 -1.76
CA ASP A 31 -1.51 10.91 -2.61
C ASP A 31 -0.96 11.42 -3.94
N ARG A 32 0.21 12.08 -3.91
CA ARG A 32 0.89 12.55 -5.12
C ARG A 32 1.31 11.37 -6.01
N ALA A 33 1.86 10.32 -5.41
CA ALA A 33 2.29 9.14 -6.14
C ALA A 33 1.11 8.39 -6.77
N ILE A 34 0.01 8.22 -6.05
CA ILE A 34 -1.24 7.67 -6.57
C ILE A 34 -1.71 8.47 -7.79
N LYS A 35 -1.79 9.80 -7.66
CA LYS A 35 -2.25 10.67 -8.75
C LYS A 35 -1.34 10.57 -9.98
N ALA A 36 -0.02 10.61 -9.79
CA ALA A 36 0.92 10.54 -10.90
C ALA A 36 0.86 9.17 -11.61
N GLY A 37 0.73 8.07 -10.86
CA GLY A 37 0.55 6.73 -11.45
C GLY A 37 -0.76 6.59 -12.21
N ALA A 38 -1.85 7.12 -11.67
CA ALA A 38 -3.15 7.12 -12.35
C ALA A 38 -3.12 7.94 -13.65
N GLU A 39 -2.49 9.12 -13.66
CA GLU A 39 -2.34 9.93 -14.87
C GLU A 39 -1.48 9.25 -15.94
N HIS A 40 -0.41 8.55 -15.53
CA HIS A 40 0.39 7.72 -16.45
C HIS A 40 -0.47 6.65 -17.15
N LEU A 41 -1.26 5.89 -16.38
CA LEU A 41 -2.16 4.87 -16.91
C LEU A 41 -3.26 5.49 -17.80
N LYS A 42 -3.85 6.64 -17.41
CA LYS A 42 -4.83 7.33 -18.26
C LYS A 42 -4.23 7.74 -19.61
N ALA A 43 -3.04 8.33 -19.60
CA ALA A 43 -2.37 8.76 -20.83
C ALA A 43 -2.17 7.59 -21.81
N ARG A 44 -1.78 6.43 -21.29
CA ARG A 44 -1.63 5.18 -22.05
C ARG A 44 -2.91 4.76 -22.79
N TYR A 45 -4.07 4.86 -22.13
CA TYR A 45 -5.37 4.43 -22.68
C TYR A 45 -6.08 5.51 -23.49
N ASN A 46 -5.78 6.79 -23.28
CA ASN A 46 -6.27 7.88 -24.12
C ASN A 46 -5.58 7.92 -25.49
N GLN A 47 -4.28 7.60 -25.55
CA GLN A 47 -3.51 7.68 -26.80
C GLN A 47 -3.59 6.41 -27.65
N LYS A 48 -3.53 5.23 -27.01
CA LYS A 48 -3.42 3.94 -27.72
C LYS A 48 -4.34 2.88 -27.10
N PRO A 49 -5.67 3.12 -27.00
CA PRO A 49 -6.58 2.09 -26.52
C PRO A 49 -6.53 0.87 -27.45
N GLY A 50 -6.39 -0.32 -26.88
CA GLY A 50 -6.48 -1.58 -27.62
C GLY A 50 -5.21 -2.01 -28.39
N GLN A 51 -4.20 -1.15 -28.50
CA GLN A 51 -2.87 -1.62 -28.90
C GLN A 51 -2.22 -2.27 -27.68
N GLY A 52 -2.06 -3.60 -27.69
CA GLY A 52 -1.04 -4.24 -26.87
C GLY A 52 0.31 -3.56 -27.17
N PHE A 53 1.22 -3.47 -26.20
CA PHE A 53 2.53 -2.86 -26.40
C PHE A 53 3.21 -3.51 -27.62
N ASN A 54 3.26 -2.80 -28.75
CA ASN A 54 3.95 -3.26 -29.95
C ASN A 54 5.28 -2.49 -30.01
N GLY A 55 6.36 -3.14 -29.60
CA GLY A 55 7.70 -2.57 -29.69
C GLY A 55 8.76 -3.25 -28.82
N GLY A 56 9.23 -4.42 -29.24
CA GLY A 56 10.51 -5.01 -28.81
C GLY A 56 10.47 -5.90 -27.57
N ASN A 57 10.61 -7.21 -27.79
CA ASN A 57 10.87 -8.28 -26.80
C ASN A 57 9.83 -8.59 -25.68
N GLU A 58 8.64 -7.99 -25.66
CA GLU A 58 7.57 -8.39 -24.73
C GLU A 58 6.28 -8.80 -25.48
N ALA A 59 6.11 -10.10 -25.69
CA ALA A 59 4.89 -10.66 -26.25
C ALA A 59 3.73 -10.61 -25.24
N SER A 60 2.78 -9.71 -25.48
CA SER A 60 1.34 -9.71 -25.13
C SER A 60 0.88 -10.55 -23.91
N TYR A 61 0.78 -9.92 -22.73
CA TYR A 61 0.04 -10.46 -21.56
C TYR A 61 -1.51 -10.48 -21.75
N GLY A 62 -1.99 -10.33 -23.00
CA GLY A 62 -3.43 -10.29 -23.32
C GLY A 62 -4.16 -9.12 -22.67
N ILE A 63 -5.42 -9.32 -22.26
CA ILE A 63 -6.26 -8.29 -21.62
C ILE A 63 -5.91 -8.05 -20.13
N GLY A 64 -5.04 -8.87 -19.54
CA GLY A 64 -4.71 -8.80 -18.11
C GLY A 64 -4.19 -7.44 -17.63
N PRO A 65 -3.15 -6.85 -18.26
CA PRO A 65 -2.67 -5.51 -17.92
C PRO A 65 -3.74 -4.42 -18.04
N THR A 66 -4.64 -4.55 -19.02
CA THR A 66 -5.78 -3.66 -19.20
C THR A 66 -6.75 -3.69 -18.03
N CYS A 67 -7.12 -4.89 -17.58
CA CYS A 67 -7.96 -5.06 -16.39
C CYS A 67 -7.28 -4.51 -15.13
N LEU A 68 -5.97 -4.76 -14.94
CA LEU A 68 -5.20 -4.24 -13.81
C LEU A 68 -5.13 -2.71 -13.82
N SER A 69 -4.89 -2.11 -14.98
CA SER A 69 -4.88 -0.65 -15.15
C SER A 69 -6.24 -0.08 -14.81
N GLY A 70 -7.32 -0.69 -15.31
CA GLY A 70 -8.68 -0.30 -14.97
C GLY A 70 -8.97 -0.34 -13.48
N LEU A 71 -8.57 -1.42 -12.80
CA LEU A 71 -8.70 -1.54 -11.34
C LEU A 71 -7.92 -0.44 -10.61
N ALA A 72 -6.67 -0.20 -11.00
CA ALA A 72 -5.84 0.85 -10.41
C ALA A 72 -6.48 2.25 -10.57
N LEU A 73 -7.03 2.56 -11.74
CA LEU A 73 -7.73 3.82 -11.99
C LEU A 73 -8.98 3.98 -11.10
N LEU A 74 -9.82 2.93 -11.02
CA LEU A 74 -11.03 2.96 -10.18
C LEU A 74 -10.71 3.08 -8.68
N GLU A 75 -9.58 2.53 -8.22
CA GLU A 75 -9.14 2.64 -6.82
C GLU A 75 -8.39 3.94 -6.53
N ALA A 76 -7.75 4.54 -7.53
CA ALA A 76 -7.23 5.91 -7.45
C ALA A 76 -8.33 6.99 -7.50
N GLY A 77 -9.61 6.59 -7.61
CA GLY A 77 -10.76 7.49 -7.61
C GLY A 77 -11.06 8.12 -8.97
N VAL A 78 -10.53 7.57 -10.07
CA VAL A 78 -10.86 8.03 -11.42
C VAL A 78 -12.33 7.69 -11.72
N PRO A 79 -13.14 8.65 -12.19
CA PRO A 79 -14.55 8.40 -12.50
C PRO A 79 -14.77 7.33 -13.57
N VAL A 80 -15.86 6.57 -13.44
CA VAL A 80 -16.22 5.50 -14.40
C VAL A 80 -16.51 6.02 -15.82
N ASP A 81 -16.81 7.31 -15.95
CA ASP A 81 -17.12 7.97 -17.21
C ASP A 81 -15.91 8.65 -17.86
N ASP A 82 -14.73 8.59 -17.22
CA ASP A 82 -13.46 9.05 -17.79
C ASP A 82 -13.18 8.32 -19.13
N PRO A 83 -12.69 9.02 -20.17
CA PRO A 83 -12.42 8.42 -21.47
C PRO A 83 -11.52 7.18 -21.42
N ALA A 84 -10.49 7.18 -20.56
CA ALA A 84 -9.59 6.04 -20.42
C ALA A 84 -10.32 4.83 -19.82
N VAL A 85 -11.14 5.05 -18.79
CA VAL A 85 -11.94 3.99 -18.15
C VAL A 85 -13.00 3.43 -19.10
N LYS A 86 -13.65 4.28 -19.90
CA LYS A 86 -14.57 3.83 -20.96
C LYS A 86 -13.87 2.96 -22.01
N ALA A 87 -12.68 3.37 -22.45
CA ALA A 87 -11.90 2.62 -23.42
C ALA A 87 -11.48 1.25 -22.86
N ILE A 88 -10.96 1.20 -21.63
CA ILE A 88 -10.64 -0.04 -20.92
C ILE A 88 -11.88 -0.93 -20.82
N THR A 89 -13.00 -0.38 -20.39
CA THR A 89 -14.26 -1.13 -20.24
C THR A 89 -14.71 -1.78 -21.54
N ALA A 90 -14.65 -1.04 -22.66
CA ALA A 90 -15.00 -1.60 -23.97
C ALA A 90 -14.10 -2.77 -24.36
N LEU A 91 -12.78 -2.64 -24.15
CA LEU A 91 -11.81 -3.69 -24.43
C LEU A 91 -12.03 -4.93 -23.56
N VAL A 92 -12.26 -4.75 -22.25
CA VAL A 92 -12.47 -5.87 -21.32
C VAL A 92 -13.77 -6.62 -21.65
N ARG A 93 -14.86 -5.89 -21.93
CA ARG A 93 -16.15 -6.50 -22.30
C ARG A 93 -16.04 -7.32 -23.59
N ASP A 94 -15.35 -6.81 -24.60
CA ASP A 94 -15.18 -7.54 -25.86
C ASP A 94 -14.30 -8.78 -25.69
N ALA A 95 -13.14 -8.62 -25.03
CA ALA A 95 -12.21 -9.72 -24.78
C ALA A 95 -12.80 -10.84 -23.91
N SER A 96 -13.73 -10.51 -23.01
CA SER A 96 -14.34 -11.47 -22.07
C SER A 96 -14.99 -12.67 -22.74
N PHE A 97 -15.52 -12.53 -23.96
CA PHE A 97 -16.20 -13.64 -24.65
C PHE A 97 -15.25 -14.73 -25.16
N THR A 98 -13.96 -14.42 -25.33
CA THR A 98 -12.94 -15.36 -25.82
C THR A 98 -11.91 -15.75 -24.75
N GLN A 99 -11.83 -15.03 -23.62
CA GLN A 99 -10.82 -15.31 -22.59
C GLN A 99 -10.93 -16.73 -22.01
N ASN A 100 -9.84 -17.46 -22.10
CA ASN A 100 -9.70 -18.82 -21.58
C ASN A 100 -8.56 -18.97 -20.55
N GLN A 101 -7.75 -17.93 -20.35
CA GLN A 101 -6.61 -17.93 -19.44
C GLN A 101 -6.99 -17.40 -18.05
N THR A 102 -6.40 -18.00 -17.01
CA THR A 102 -6.82 -17.82 -15.61
C THR A 102 -6.63 -16.39 -15.11
N TYR A 103 -5.48 -15.76 -15.38
CA TYR A 103 -5.24 -14.36 -14.97
C TYR A 103 -6.25 -13.42 -15.62
N GLN A 104 -6.46 -13.56 -16.93
CA GLN A 104 -7.29 -12.69 -17.74
C GLN A 104 -8.76 -12.83 -17.34
N ILE A 105 -9.24 -14.05 -17.13
CA ILE A 105 -10.59 -14.31 -16.62
C ILE A 105 -10.75 -13.68 -15.23
N SER A 106 -9.81 -13.95 -14.32
CA SER A 106 -9.88 -13.47 -12.94
C SER A 106 -9.86 -11.95 -12.84
N LEU A 107 -8.95 -11.30 -13.56
CA LEU A 107 -8.83 -9.85 -13.60
C LEU A 107 -10.01 -9.18 -14.29
N SER A 108 -10.60 -9.81 -15.33
CA SER A 108 -11.82 -9.31 -15.96
C SER A 108 -12.98 -9.33 -14.98
N ILE A 109 -13.15 -10.42 -14.22
CA ILE A 109 -14.15 -10.50 -13.14
C ILE A 109 -13.92 -9.39 -12.12
N MET A 110 -12.70 -9.25 -11.58
CA MET A 110 -12.38 -8.25 -10.57
C MET A 110 -12.67 -6.83 -11.08
N TYR A 111 -12.28 -6.51 -12.32
CA TYR A 111 -12.52 -5.21 -12.91
C TYR A 111 -14.00 -4.91 -13.11
N LEU A 112 -14.75 -5.78 -13.78
CA LEU A 112 -16.18 -5.58 -14.05
C LEU A 112 -17.00 -5.52 -12.75
N ASP A 113 -16.63 -6.34 -11.78
CA ASP A 113 -17.21 -6.34 -10.44
C ASP A 113 -17.02 -4.99 -9.73
N ARG A 114 -15.82 -4.41 -9.83
CA ARG A 114 -15.44 -3.14 -9.22
C ARG A 114 -15.97 -1.92 -9.97
N LEU A 115 -16.13 -2.03 -11.29
CA LEU A 115 -16.82 -1.04 -12.13
C LEU A 115 -18.28 -0.91 -11.70
N GLY A 116 -18.93 -2.04 -11.40
CA GLY A 116 -20.25 -2.08 -10.76
C GLY A 116 -21.42 -1.80 -11.70
N ASP A 117 -21.25 -1.96 -13.01
CA ASP A 117 -22.33 -1.85 -13.99
C ASP A 117 -23.22 -3.12 -13.96
N PRO A 118 -24.53 -3.02 -13.65
CA PRO A 118 -25.42 -4.17 -13.59
C PRO A 118 -25.53 -4.97 -14.89
N SER A 119 -25.19 -4.40 -16.06
CA SER A 119 -25.18 -5.15 -17.33
C SER A 119 -24.07 -6.19 -17.40
N ASP A 120 -23.05 -6.09 -16.54
CA ASP A 120 -21.90 -7.00 -16.57
C ASP A 120 -22.15 -8.30 -15.78
N ALA A 121 -23.25 -8.39 -15.04
CA ALA A 121 -23.53 -9.55 -14.18
C ALA A 121 -23.52 -10.88 -14.95
N ALA A 122 -24.11 -10.93 -16.14
CA ALA A 122 -24.14 -12.13 -16.98
C ALA A 122 -22.75 -12.49 -17.55
N ILE A 123 -21.94 -11.47 -17.91
CA ILE A 123 -20.55 -11.67 -18.35
C ILE A 123 -19.71 -12.21 -17.19
N ILE A 124 -19.89 -11.68 -15.97
CA ILE A 124 -19.19 -12.16 -14.78
C ILE A 124 -19.58 -13.60 -14.46
N GLN A 125 -20.86 -13.95 -14.53
CA GLN A 125 -21.31 -15.35 -14.36
C GLN A 125 -20.66 -16.29 -15.39
N MET A 126 -20.59 -15.88 -16.67
CA MET A 126 -19.94 -16.66 -17.74
C MET A 126 -18.45 -16.89 -17.45
N LEU A 127 -17.73 -15.83 -17.08
CA LEU A 127 -16.31 -15.90 -16.72
C LEU A 127 -16.11 -16.78 -15.47
N ALA A 128 -16.99 -16.68 -14.48
CA ALA A 128 -16.96 -17.50 -13.28
C ALA A 128 -17.16 -18.98 -13.60
N ALA A 129 -18.08 -19.33 -14.51
CA ALA A 129 -18.27 -20.70 -14.98
C ALA A 129 -16.97 -21.29 -15.56
N ARG A 130 -16.18 -20.49 -16.28
CA ARG A 130 -14.87 -20.92 -16.80
C ARG A 130 -13.85 -21.18 -15.68
N LEU A 131 -13.81 -20.33 -14.64
CA LEU A 131 -12.93 -20.58 -13.49
C LEU A 131 -13.35 -21.84 -12.73
N ILE A 132 -14.65 -22.00 -12.43
CA ILE A 132 -15.16 -23.15 -11.70
C ILE A 132 -14.84 -24.45 -12.45
N VAL A 133 -15.16 -24.50 -13.75
CA VAL A 133 -14.87 -25.69 -14.58
C VAL A 133 -13.37 -25.87 -14.81
N GLY A 134 -12.57 -24.79 -14.76
CA GLY A 134 -11.12 -24.84 -14.93
C GLY A 134 -10.33 -25.24 -13.69
N GLN A 135 -10.97 -25.29 -12.52
CA GLN A 135 -10.28 -25.64 -11.28
C GLN A 135 -9.75 -27.08 -11.32
N SER A 136 -8.52 -27.28 -10.84
CA SER A 136 -7.93 -28.59 -10.69
C SER A 136 -8.59 -29.37 -9.54
N VAL A 137 -8.43 -30.68 -9.54
CA VAL A 137 -8.85 -31.54 -8.41
C VAL A 137 -8.08 -31.24 -7.11
N ASN A 138 -6.93 -30.55 -7.21
CA ASN A 138 -6.13 -30.08 -6.09
C ASN A 138 -6.54 -28.66 -5.64
N GLY A 139 -7.68 -28.15 -6.12
CA GLY A 139 -8.22 -26.85 -5.75
C GLY A 139 -7.46 -25.63 -6.28
N GLY A 140 -6.51 -25.84 -7.20
CA GLY A 140 -5.72 -24.77 -7.82
C GLY A 140 -6.11 -24.52 -9.28
N TRP A 141 -5.39 -23.60 -9.92
CA TRP A 141 -5.53 -23.30 -11.34
C TRP A 141 -4.19 -23.32 -12.06
N THR A 142 -4.21 -23.76 -13.32
CA THR A 142 -3.10 -23.59 -14.26
C THR A 142 -3.24 -22.22 -14.96
N TYR A 143 -2.32 -21.88 -15.87
CA TYR A 143 -2.41 -20.66 -16.69
C TYR A 143 -3.64 -20.63 -17.60
N GLN A 144 -4.21 -21.79 -17.94
CA GLN A 144 -5.36 -21.90 -18.82
C GLN A 144 -6.51 -22.58 -18.07
N SER A 145 -7.65 -21.88 -17.96
CA SER A 145 -8.83 -22.39 -17.24
C SER A 145 -9.67 -23.31 -18.12
N ILE A 146 -9.87 -22.97 -19.40
CA ILE A 146 -10.64 -23.79 -20.34
C ILE A 146 -9.96 -23.86 -21.72
N GLN A 147 -10.34 -24.82 -22.55
CA GLN A 147 -9.88 -24.87 -23.93
C GLN A 147 -10.26 -23.57 -24.67
N PRO A 148 -9.53 -23.17 -25.74
CA PRO A 148 -9.88 -22.00 -26.51
C PRO A 148 -11.36 -22.01 -26.92
N VAL A 149 -12.03 -20.87 -26.75
CA VAL A 149 -13.45 -20.73 -27.07
C VAL A 149 -13.59 -20.59 -28.59
N SER A 150 -14.42 -21.42 -29.22
CA SER A 150 -14.66 -21.34 -30.67
C SER A 150 -15.35 -20.03 -31.06
N ALA A 151 -15.17 -19.59 -32.31
CA ALA A 151 -15.78 -18.36 -32.81
C ALA A 151 -17.31 -18.40 -32.74
N GLU A 152 -17.91 -19.57 -33.01
CA GLU A 152 -19.34 -19.80 -32.95
C GLU A 152 -19.84 -19.66 -31.50
N THR A 153 -19.13 -20.27 -30.56
CA THR A 153 -19.46 -20.20 -29.12
C THR A 153 -19.33 -18.76 -28.61
N ALA A 154 -18.26 -18.06 -28.97
CA ALA A 154 -18.05 -16.67 -28.59
C ALA A 154 -19.15 -15.75 -29.16
N THR A 155 -19.55 -15.96 -30.41
CA THR A 155 -20.63 -15.21 -31.07
C THR A 155 -21.98 -15.46 -30.39
N TYR A 156 -22.31 -16.72 -30.10
CA TYR A 156 -23.52 -17.08 -29.38
C TYR A 156 -23.56 -16.41 -28.00
N LEU A 157 -22.51 -16.54 -27.20
CA LEU A 157 -22.44 -15.93 -25.86
C LEU A 157 -22.54 -14.40 -25.92
N LYS A 158 -21.90 -13.77 -26.91
CA LYS A 158 -21.97 -12.32 -27.09
C LYS A 158 -23.41 -11.87 -27.39
N ASN A 159 -24.09 -12.54 -28.32
CA ASN A 159 -25.47 -12.24 -28.67
C ASN A 159 -26.44 -12.51 -27.51
N SER A 160 -26.21 -13.59 -26.74
CA SER A 160 -27.05 -13.97 -25.61
C SER A 160 -26.87 -13.07 -24.38
N LEU A 161 -25.68 -12.52 -24.13
CA LEU A 161 -25.34 -11.93 -22.82
C LEU A 161 -25.05 -10.43 -22.83
N GLN A 162 -24.63 -9.82 -23.95
CA GLN A 162 -24.06 -8.46 -23.97
C GLN A 162 -25.05 -7.35 -23.52
N GLN A 163 -26.35 -7.62 -23.47
CA GLN A 163 -27.37 -6.67 -23.02
C GLN A 163 -28.27 -7.21 -21.89
N VAL A 164 -27.90 -8.35 -21.30
CA VAL A 164 -28.69 -8.96 -20.24
C VAL A 164 -28.47 -8.22 -18.93
N ARG A 165 -29.53 -7.56 -18.44
CA ARG A 165 -29.57 -7.02 -17.09
C ARG A 165 -30.22 -8.03 -16.17
N LEU A 166 -29.44 -8.60 -15.26
CA LEU A 166 -29.95 -9.52 -14.24
C LEU A 166 -30.54 -8.72 -13.08
N THR A 167 -31.75 -9.08 -12.67
CA THR A 167 -32.39 -8.50 -11.48
C THR A 167 -31.85 -9.17 -10.23
N ALA A 168 -31.46 -8.38 -9.23
CA ALA A 168 -31.14 -8.90 -7.91
C ALA A 168 -32.34 -9.68 -7.34
N GLY A 169 -32.06 -10.71 -6.54
CA GLY A 169 -33.11 -11.44 -5.84
C GLY A 169 -33.69 -10.63 -4.68
N GLU A 170 -34.87 -11.04 -4.20
CA GLU A 170 -35.51 -10.43 -3.03
C GLU A 170 -34.57 -10.33 -1.83
N ASN A 171 -34.71 -9.25 -1.04
CA ASN A 171 -33.94 -9.00 0.19
C ASN A 171 -32.41 -8.95 -0.01
N GLY A 172 -31.95 -8.42 -1.15
CA GLY A 172 -30.51 -8.24 -1.42
C GLY A 172 -29.79 -9.55 -1.77
N LYS A 173 -30.53 -10.60 -2.16
CA LYS A 173 -29.93 -11.84 -2.66
C LYS A 173 -29.23 -11.59 -4.01
N PRO A 174 -28.14 -12.31 -4.30
CA PRO A 174 -27.53 -12.30 -5.64
C PRO A 174 -28.57 -12.62 -6.73
N PRO A 175 -28.38 -12.10 -7.96
CA PRO A 175 -29.21 -12.51 -9.09
C PRO A 175 -29.11 -14.02 -9.32
N LYS A 176 -30.13 -14.62 -9.94
CA LYS A 176 -30.07 -16.03 -10.35
C LYS A 176 -29.03 -16.23 -11.45
N LEU A 177 -28.46 -17.44 -11.52
CA LEU A 177 -27.61 -17.85 -12.64
C LEU A 177 -28.39 -17.74 -13.95
N ASN A 178 -27.81 -17.10 -14.95
CA ASN A 178 -28.39 -17.00 -16.28
C ASN A 178 -28.47 -18.38 -16.95
N ALA A 179 -29.59 -18.69 -17.60
CA ALA A 179 -29.84 -20.01 -18.19
C ALA A 179 -28.86 -20.38 -19.33
N ASP A 180 -28.46 -19.40 -20.16
CA ASP A 180 -27.46 -19.63 -21.21
C ASP A 180 -26.06 -19.87 -20.60
N VAL A 181 -25.75 -19.20 -19.48
CA VAL A 181 -24.51 -19.45 -18.73
C VAL A 181 -24.52 -20.83 -18.08
N GLU A 182 -25.64 -21.26 -17.52
CA GLU A 182 -25.79 -22.60 -16.96
C GLU A 182 -25.58 -23.69 -18.02
N LYS A 183 -26.26 -23.54 -19.18
CA LYS A 183 -26.08 -24.44 -20.33
C LYS A 183 -24.63 -24.45 -20.84
N TYR A 184 -24.00 -23.28 -20.91
CA TYR A 184 -22.59 -23.17 -21.28
C TYR A 184 -21.66 -23.88 -20.28
N GLY A 185 -21.90 -23.71 -18.98
CA GLY A 185 -21.15 -24.41 -17.93
C GLY A 185 -21.27 -25.93 -18.05
N GLN A 186 -22.47 -26.45 -18.28
CA GLN A 186 -22.70 -27.88 -18.52
C GLN A 186 -21.94 -28.39 -19.75
N ALA A 187 -21.91 -27.62 -20.84
CA ALA A 187 -21.13 -27.95 -22.03
C ALA A 187 -19.62 -27.97 -21.77
N LEU A 188 -19.10 -27.03 -20.97
CA LEU A 188 -17.69 -27.02 -20.56
C LEU A 188 -17.32 -28.25 -19.72
N VAL A 189 -18.19 -28.65 -18.78
CA VAL A 189 -17.99 -29.87 -17.97
C VAL A 189 -17.94 -31.11 -18.87
N ALA A 190 -18.89 -31.23 -19.80
CA ALA A 190 -18.92 -32.34 -20.76
C ALA A 190 -17.66 -32.38 -21.65
N ALA A 191 -17.22 -31.22 -22.16
CA ALA A 191 -16.01 -31.12 -22.97
C ALA A 191 -14.75 -31.53 -22.17
N ARG A 192 -14.64 -31.11 -20.90
CA ARG A 192 -13.52 -31.48 -20.01
C ARG A 192 -13.48 -32.99 -19.75
N ALA A 193 -14.64 -33.64 -19.62
CA ALA A 193 -14.72 -35.09 -19.42
C ALA A 193 -14.27 -35.88 -20.67
N GLN A 194 -14.49 -35.35 -21.87
CA GLN A 194 -14.17 -36.02 -23.14
C GLN A 194 -12.71 -35.78 -23.60
N GLY A 195 -12.18 -34.57 -23.40
CA GLY A 195 -10.86 -34.17 -23.92
C GLY A 195 -9.69 -34.34 -22.95
N GLY A 196 -9.94 -34.84 -21.73
CA GLY A 196 -9.01 -34.70 -20.62
C GLY A 196 -8.95 -33.26 -20.10
N GLY A 197 -8.55 -33.07 -18.84
CA GLY A 197 -8.33 -31.74 -18.29
C GLY A 197 -7.23 -31.00 -19.06
N ILE A 198 -7.14 -29.67 -18.88
CA ILE A 198 -5.98 -28.92 -19.34
C ILE A 198 -4.75 -29.50 -18.64
N GLY A 199 -3.88 -30.15 -19.42
CA GLY A 199 -2.66 -30.75 -18.90
C GLY A 199 -1.74 -29.68 -18.28
N GLY A 200 -1.01 -30.07 -17.23
CA GLY A 200 -0.07 -29.18 -16.53
C GLY A 200 -0.33 -29.13 -15.02
N GLY A 201 0.74 -28.87 -14.25
CA GLY A 201 0.63 -28.64 -12.81
C GLY A 201 0.02 -27.27 -12.52
N ASP A 202 -0.92 -27.20 -11.59
CA ASP A 202 -1.42 -25.91 -11.08
C ASP A 202 -0.37 -25.19 -10.22
N ASP A 203 -0.55 -23.87 -10.07
CA ASP A 203 0.31 -23.05 -9.23
C ASP A 203 -0.48 -22.06 -8.37
N ASN A 204 0.16 -21.58 -7.32
CA ASN A 204 -0.44 -20.68 -6.34
C ASN A 204 -0.51 -19.23 -6.82
N SER A 205 0.21 -18.84 -7.87
CA SER A 205 0.13 -17.50 -8.46
C SER A 205 -1.19 -17.32 -9.22
N ASN A 206 -1.51 -18.26 -10.12
CA ASN A 206 -2.81 -18.36 -10.78
C ASN A 206 -3.95 -18.53 -9.76
N THR A 207 -3.75 -19.44 -8.80
CA THR A 207 -4.75 -19.71 -7.76
C THR A 207 -5.04 -18.46 -6.93
N GLN A 208 -4.05 -17.61 -6.63
CA GLN A 208 -4.27 -16.37 -5.88
C GLN A 208 -5.29 -15.43 -6.56
N PHE A 209 -5.17 -15.24 -7.88
CA PHE A 209 -6.14 -14.42 -8.63
C PHE A 209 -7.50 -15.12 -8.73
N ALA A 210 -7.50 -16.43 -9.01
CA ALA A 210 -8.73 -17.20 -9.15
C ALA A 210 -9.54 -17.22 -7.84
N VAL A 211 -8.92 -17.38 -6.68
CA VAL A 211 -9.57 -17.34 -5.36
C VAL A 211 -10.36 -16.04 -5.17
N MET A 212 -9.72 -14.91 -5.43
CA MET A 212 -10.36 -13.60 -5.32
C MET A 212 -11.54 -13.47 -6.30
N ALA A 213 -11.34 -13.86 -7.56
CA ALA A 213 -12.38 -13.77 -8.58
C ALA A 213 -13.58 -14.68 -8.26
N VAL A 214 -13.33 -15.94 -7.88
CA VAL A 214 -14.36 -16.90 -7.45
C VAL A 214 -15.14 -16.37 -6.26
N TRP A 215 -14.47 -15.78 -5.26
CA TRP A 215 -15.17 -15.13 -4.14
C TRP A 215 -16.08 -13.99 -4.62
N MET A 216 -15.55 -13.07 -5.43
CA MET A 216 -16.29 -11.92 -5.94
C MET A 216 -17.50 -12.33 -6.79
N SER A 217 -17.39 -13.42 -7.56
CA SER A 217 -18.50 -13.95 -8.37
C SER A 217 -19.73 -14.39 -7.56
N ARG A 218 -19.61 -14.61 -6.24
CA ARG A 218 -20.75 -14.90 -5.35
C ARG A 218 -21.82 -13.82 -5.40
N LYS A 219 -21.40 -12.55 -5.47
CA LYS A 219 -22.34 -11.42 -5.47
C LYS A 219 -23.18 -11.37 -6.75
N HIS A 220 -22.74 -12.08 -7.79
CA HIS A 220 -23.43 -12.21 -9.07
C HIS A 220 -24.15 -13.55 -9.23
N GLY A 221 -24.24 -14.38 -8.19
CA GLY A 221 -25.00 -15.64 -8.23
C GLY A 221 -24.31 -16.82 -8.91
N ALA A 222 -22.99 -16.76 -9.09
CA ALA A 222 -22.23 -17.90 -9.58
C ALA A 222 -22.18 -19.04 -8.54
N PRO A 223 -22.29 -20.33 -8.96
CA PRO A 223 -22.33 -21.48 -8.05
C PRO A 223 -20.91 -21.89 -7.60
N VAL A 224 -20.31 -21.13 -6.70
CA VAL A 224 -18.87 -21.26 -6.38
C VAL A 224 -18.55 -22.13 -5.16
N GLU A 225 -19.55 -22.64 -4.43
CA GLU A 225 -19.32 -23.24 -3.11
C GLU A 225 -18.40 -24.47 -3.16
N GLU A 226 -18.54 -25.35 -4.16
CA GLU A 226 -17.65 -26.50 -4.35
C GLU A 226 -16.21 -26.06 -4.65
N ALA A 227 -16.06 -24.98 -5.43
CA ALA A 227 -14.74 -24.47 -5.76
C ALA A 227 -14.03 -23.89 -4.52
N LEU A 228 -14.78 -23.23 -3.65
CA LEU A 228 -14.29 -22.72 -2.36
C LEU A 228 -13.95 -23.86 -1.38
N ASP A 229 -14.69 -24.97 -1.39
CA ASP A 229 -14.34 -26.16 -0.61
C ASP A 229 -13.00 -26.76 -1.05
N LEU A 230 -12.75 -26.82 -2.36
CA LEU A 230 -11.47 -27.28 -2.90
C LEU A 230 -10.31 -26.32 -2.58
N ILE A 231 -10.53 -25.00 -2.64
CA ILE A 231 -9.55 -23.98 -2.22
C ILE A 231 -9.16 -24.21 -0.76
N GLU A 232 -10.15 -24.37 0.12
CA GLU A 232 -9.90 -24.57 1.54
C GLU A 232 -9.12 -25.87 1.79
N LYS A 233 -9.53 -26.98 1.15
CA LYS A 233 -8.83 -28.26 1.23
C LYS A 233 -7.37 -28.15 0.78
N ARG A 234 -7.11 -27.43 -0.31
CA ARG A 234 -5.75 -27.21 -0.84
C ARG A 234 -4.85 -26.55 0.20
N PHE A 235 -5.25 -25.37 0.68
CA PHE A 235 -4.38 -24.56 1.52
C PHE A 235 -4.24 -25.10 2.94
N MET A 236 -5.25 -25.83 3.44
CA MET A 236 -5.14 -26.62 4.66
C MET A 236 -4.14 -27.79 4.53
N GLY A 237 -4.12 -28.46 3.38
CA GLY A 237 -3.33 -29.68 3.17
C GLY A 237 -1.89 -29.44 2.70
N ALA A 238 -1.60 -28.30 2.06
CA ALA A 238 -0.34 -28.06 1.36
C ALA A 238 0.64 -27.11 2.07
N GLN A 239 0.33 -26.63 3.28
CA GLN A 239 1.22 -25.72 4.01
C GLN A 239 2.47 -26.46 4.50
N ASP A 240 3.66 -25.90 4.23
CA ASP A 240 4.91 -26.37 4.84
C ASP A 240 4.93 -25.95 6.31
N GLN A 241 4.70 -26.92 7.20
CA GLN A 241 4.63 -26.69 8.64
C GLN A 241 5.93 -26.18 9.26
N ARG A 242 7.09 -26.30 8.59
CA ARG A 242 8.37 -25.81 9.10
C ARG A 242 8.54 -24.31 8.90
N THR A 243 7.91 -23.77 7.86
CA THR A 243 8.07 -22.36 7.45
C THR A 243 6.79 -21.55 7.58
N GLY A 244 5.62 -22.21 7.58
CA GLY A 244 4.32 -21.58 7.45
C GLY A 244 3.98 -21.15 6.01
N ASN A 245 4.86 -21.42 5.04
CA ASN A 245 4.67 -21.03 3.65
C ASN A 245 3.94 -22.12 2.85
N TRP A 246 3.56 -21.81 1.62
CA TRP A 246 3.11 -22.76 0.62
C TRP A 246 4.11 -22.86 -0.53
N PRO A 247 4.25 -24.03 -1.16
CA PRO A 247 5.07 -24.16 -2.37
C PRO A 247 4.48 -23.37 -3.53
N TYR A 248 5.27 -23.11 -4.57
CA TYR A 248 4.78 -22.42 -5.76
C TYR A 248 3.76 -23.27 -6.53
N SER A 249 4.07 -24.54 -6.78
CA SER A 249 3.18 -25.49 -7.47
C SER A 249 2.47 -26.41 -6.47
N GLY A 250 1.30 -26.93 -6.86
CA GLY A 250 0.51 -27.85 -6.02
C GLY A 250 1.05 -29.29 -5.92
N GLY A 251 2.25 -29.57 -6.45
CA GLY A 251 2.87 -30.90 -6.49
C GLY A 251 4.06 -31.05 -5.54
N THR A 252 4.31 -32.27 -5.07
CA THR A 252 5.51 -32.64 -4.32
C THR A 252 6.70 -32.81 -5.27
N GLY A 253 7.86 -32.20 -4.96
CA GLY A 253 9.08 -32.38 -5.74
C GLY A 253 9.64 -33.82 -5.69
N PRO A 254 10.69 -34.13 -6.48
CA PRO A 254 11.24 -35.49 -6.65
C PRO A 254 11.73 -36.19 -5.36
N ALA A 255 11.92 -35.43 -4.28
CA ALA A 255 12.34 -35.93 -2.97
C ALA A 255 11.22 -35.91 -1.90
N GLY A 256 9.96 -35.70 -2.30
CA GLY A 256 8.83 -35.53 -1.36
C GLY A 256 8.88 -34.23 -0.55
N ILE A 257 9.88 -33.37 -0.79
CA ILE A 257 10.03 -32.05 -0.18
C ILE A 257 9.82 -31.01 -1.27
N ALA A 258 8.75 -30.21 -1.16
CA ALA A 258 8.53 -29.10 -2.06
C ALA A 258 9.53 -27.97 -1.76
N PRO A 259 10.12 -27.31 -2.79
CA PRO A 259 10.97 -26.14 -2.56
C PRO A 259 10.19 -25.05 -1.83
N ALA A 260 10.87 -24.28 -0.98
CA ALA A 260 10.26 -23.19 -0.23
C ALA A 260 9.63 -22.18 -1.22
N GLY A 261 8.36 -21.84 -0.99
CA GLY A 261 7.68 -20.84 -1.81
C GLY A 261 8.30 -19.45 -1.69
N SER A 262 8.00 -18.60 -2.66
CA SER A 262 8.30 -17.18 -2.57
C SER A 262 7.48 -16.51 -1.44
N PRO A 263 7.88 -15.31 -0.97
CA PRO A 263 7.08 -14.52 -0.04
C PRO A 263 5.62 -14.31 -0.49
N ALA A 264 5.37 -14.19 -1.79
CA ALA A 264 4.01 -14.07 -2.32
C ALA A 264 3.14 -15.32 -2.05
N MET A 265 3.73 -16.50 -1.88
CA MET A 265 2.97 -17.74 -1.63
C MET A 265 2.34 -17.78 -0.23
N TYR A 266 2.90 -17.08 0.76
CA TYR A 266 2.20 -16.83 2.03
C TYR A 266 0.89 -16.10 1.76
N CYS A 267 0.92 -15.13 0.84
CA CYS A 267 -0.23 -14.30 0.53
C CYS A 267 -1.31 -15.09 -0.23
N ALA A 268 -0.91 -15.91 -1.20
CA ALA A 268 -1.80 -16.82 -1.91
C ALA A 268 -2.56 -17.73 -0.93
N GLY A 269 -1.82 -18.37 0.00
CA GLY A 269 -2.42 -19.26 1.00
C GLY A 269 -3.30 -18.52 1.99
N LEU A 270 -2.88 -17.36 2.49
CA LEU A 270 -3.68 -16.53 3.39
C LEU A 270 -4.99 -16.06 2.73
N LEU A 271 -4.99 -15.69 1.45
CA LEU A 271 -6.20 -15.33 0.72
C LEU A 271 -7.13 -16.53 0.52
N GLY A 272 -6.58 -17.71 0.24
CA GLY A 272 -7.35 -18.96 0.21
C GLY A 272 -8.03 -19.25 1.56
N MET A 273 -7.26 -19.18 2.64
CA MET A 273 -7.75 -19.41 4.00
C MET A 273 -8.79 -18.38 4.46
N ALA A 274 -8.69 -17.14 3.99
CA ALA A 274 -9.66 -16.09 4.27
C ALA A 274 -11.08 -16.51 3.83
N THR A 275 -11.19 -17.19 2.69
CA THR A 275 -12.50 -17.67 2.20
C THR A 275 -13.11 -18.74 3.12
N GLY A 276 -12.28 -19.63 3.67
CA GLY A 276 -12.72 -20.65 4.63
C GLY A 276 -13.19 -20.04 5.96
N VAL A 277 -12.44 -19.08 6.49
CA VAL A 277 -12.82 -18.31 7.68
C VAL A 277 -14.17 -17.62 7.48
N ALA A 278 -14.32 -16.89 6.38
CA ALA A 278 -15.56 -16.17 6.10
C ALA A 278 -16.76 -17.10 5.94
N ARG A 279 -16.61 -18.25 5.27
CA ARG A 279 -17.68 -19.25 5.11
C ARG A 279 -18.06 -19.91 6.44
N ARG A 280 -17.08 -20.17 7.31
CA ARG A 280 -17.34 -20.66 8.67
C ARG A 280 -18.17 -19.65 9.46
N GLU A 281 -17.81 -18.36 9.42
CA GLU A 281 -18.57 -17.32 10.11
C GLU A 281 -19.98 -17.15 9.53
N GLU A 282 -20.16 -17.28 8.21
CA GLU A 282 -21.50 -17.31 7.61
C GLU A 282 -22.36 -18.47 8.15
N ARG A 283 -21.78 -19.68 8.28
CA ARG A 283 -22.48 -20.84 8.83
C ARG A 283 -22.83 -20.64 10.30
N ARG A 284 -21.91 -20.07 11.10
CA ARG A 284 -22.15 -19.74 12.51
C ARG A 284 -23.26 -18.72 12.68
N LEU A 285 -23.21 -17.61 11.94
CA LEU A 285 -24.23 -16.56 12.02
C LEU A 285 -25.63 -17.05 11.59
N LYS A 286 -25.70 -17.98 10.62
CA LYS A 286 -26.96 -18.65 10.24
C LYS A 286 -27.47 -19.58 11.34
N ALA A 287 -26.60 -20.27 12.05
CA ALA A 287 -26.97 -21.13 13.17
C ALA A 287 -27.46 -20.31 14.39
N ASP A 288 -26.80 -19.19 14.68
CA ASP A 288 -27.15 -18.29 15.80
C ASP A 288 -28.45 -17.51 15.54
N ASN A 289 -28.77 -17.23 14.27
CA ASN A 289 -30.00 -16.55 13.84
C ASN A 289 -30.78 -17.39 12.81
N PRO A 290 -31.43 -18.48 13.22
CA PRO A 290 -32.23 -19.29 12.31
C PRO A 290 -33.36 -18.45 11.71
N ALA A 291 -33.71 -18.72 10.45
CA ALA A 291 -34.82 -18.06 9.79
C ALA A 291 -36.10 -18.20 10.65
N PRO A 292 -36.96 -17.17 10.73
CA PRO A 292 -38.22 -17.27 11.45
C PRO A 292 -38.97 -18.50 10.96
N LYS A 293 -39.43 -19.36 11.89
CA LYS A 293 -40.37 -20.42 11.53
C LYS A 293 -41.59 -19.75 10.87
N PRO A 294 -42.20 -20.34 9.83
CA PRO A 294 -43.44 -19.81 9.30
C PRO A 294 -44.42 -19.63 10.46
N ASP A 295 -44.95 -18.42 10.63
CA ASP A 295 -45.99 -18.18 11.64
C ASP A 295 -47.11 -19.21 11.39
N PRO A 296 -47.58 -19.95 12.41
CA PRO A 296 -48.82 -20.70 12.26
C PRO A 296 -49.90 -19.70 11.82
N ALA A 297 -50.66 -20.05 10.79
CA ALA A 297 -51.65 -19.17 10.17
C ALA A 297 -52.50 -18.48 11.26
N LYS A 298 -52.28 -17.18 11.47
CA LYS A 298 -53.02 -16.44 12.49
C LYS A 298 -54.48 -16.31 12.04
N PRO A 299 -55.46 -16.68 12.87
CA PRO A 299 -56.85 -16.34 12.60
C PRO A 299 -57.00 -14.82 12.65
N ASN A 300 -57.58 -14.24 11.58
CA ASN A 300 -57.96 -12.84 11.53
C ASN A 300 -58.98 -12.53 12.65
N LYS A 301 -58.58 -11.72 13.64
CA LYS A 301 -59.52 -10.94 14.46
C LYS A 301 -59.05 -9.49 14.54
N PRO A 302 -59.78 -8.54 13.94
CA PRO A 302 -59.52 -7.11 14.13
C PRO A 302 -60.08 -6.66 15.49
N ASN A 303 -59.30 -5.84 16.22
CA ASN A 303 -59.63 -5.14 17.47
C ASN A 303 -59.70 -5.98 18.77
N ASP A 304 -58.55 -6.43 19.26
CA ASP A 304 -58.38 -6.76 20.68
C ASP A 304 -57.77 -5.55 21.43
N PRO A 305 -58.52 -4.89 22.35
CA PRO A 305 -58.03 -3.77 23.15
C PRO A 305 -56.97 -4.17 24.21
N PHE A 306 -56.64 -5.45 24.33
CA PHE A 306 -55.59 -5.97 25.24
C PHE A 306 -54.30 -6.40 24.52
N TYR A 307 -54.11 -6.04 23.24
CA TYR A 307 -52.86 -6.32 22.53
C TYR A 307 -51.67 -5.56 23.15
N ASN A 308 -50.86 -6.27 23.92
CA ASN A 308 -49.54 -5.81 24.33
C ASN A 308 -48.51 -6.19 23.24
N PRO A 309 -47.82 -5.23 22.60
CA PRO A 309 -46.76 -5.56 21.66
C PRO A 309 -45.62 -6.32 22.36
N PRO A 310 -44.99 -7.30 21.70
CA PRO A 310 -43.86 -8.02 22.28
C PRO A 310 -42.73 -7.03 22.63
N ALA A 311 -42.10 -7.24 23.79
CA ALA A 311 -40.97 -6.43 24.25
C ALA A 311 -39.90 -6.32 23.16
N GLY A 312 -39.30 -5.13 23.02
CA GLY A 312 -38.25 -4.86 22.05
C GLY A 312 -37.15 -5.91 22.13
N LYS A 313 -36.67 -6.38 20.97
CA LYS A 313 -35.61 -7.39 20.89
C LYS A 313 -34.41 -6.90 21.71
N ASP A 314 -33.93 -7.75 22.62
CA ASP A 314 -32.69 -7.52 23.35
C ASP A 314 -31.57 -7.16 22.36
N PRO A 315 -30.68 -6.20 22.71
CA PRO A 315 -29.54 -5.89 21.87
C PRO A 315 -28.73 -7.17 21.59
N PRO A 316 -28.23 -7.35 20.35
CA PRO A 316 -27.50 -8.56 19.99
C PRO A 316 -26.32 -8.75 20.94
N LYS A 317 -26.27 -9.93 21.61
CA LYS A 317 -25.16 -10.30 22.49
C LYS A 317 -23.84 -10.25 21.71
N LYS A 318 -22.80 -9.65 22.29
CA LYS A 318 -21.46 -9.65 21.69
C LYS A 318 -21.03 -11.10 21.40
N PRO A 319 -20.53 -11.42 20.20
CA PRO A 319 -20.05 -12.76 19.89
C PRO A 319 -18.97 -13.18 20.88
N GLN A 320 -19.14 -14.34 21.52
CA GLN A 320 -18.17 -14.89 22.47
C GLN A 320 -17.01 -15.53 21.69
N ALA A 321 -15.77 -15.36 22.18
CA ALA A 321 -14.60 -15.98 21.58
C ALA A 321 -14.72 -17.52 21.63
N ARG A 322 -14.45 -18.18 20.50
CA ARG A 322 -14.40 -19.65 20.39
C ARG A 322 -12.94 -20.15 20.53
N PRO A 323 -12.72 -21.43 20.85
CA PRO A 323 -11.39 -22.03 20.72
C PRO A 323 -10.87 -21.94 19.28
N ALA A 324 -9.56 -21.76 19.13
CA ALA A 324 -8.89 -21.81 17.83
C ALA A 324 -9.08 -23.20 17.18
N ASP A 325 -9.41 -23.21 15.89
CA ASP A 325 -9.53 -24.40 15.06
C ASP A 325 -8.30 -24.59 14.16
N ALA A 326 -8.28 -25.66 13.37
CA ALA A 326 -7.15 -25.97 12.50
C ALA A 326 -6.88 -24.87 11.44
N ARG A 327 -7.90 -24.11 11.00
CA ARG A 327 -7.73 -23.00 10.04
C ARG A 327 -6.99 -21.85 10.70
N ASP A 328 -7.34 -21.55 11.95
CA ASP A 328 -6.70 -20.49 12.73
C ASP A 328 -5.21 -20.79 12.92
N ILE A 329 -4.85 -22.04 13.19
CA ILE A 329 -3.44 -22.46 13.33
C ILE A 329 -2.66 -22.32 12.02
N VAL A 330 -3.26 -22.70 10.88
CA VAL A 330 -2.64 -22.53 9.55
C VAL A 330 -2.38 -21.04 9.26
N ILE A 331 -3.35 -20.18 9.57
CA ILE A 331 -3.23 -18.72 9.39
C ILE A 331 -2.14 -18.14 10.30
N GLN A 332 -2.12 -18.52 11.59
CA GLN A 332 -1.11 -18.07 12.54
C GLN A 332 0.31 -18.45 12.10
N ARG A 333 0.53 -19.69 11.66
CA ARG A 333 1.83 -20.13 11.10
C ARG A 333 2.24 -19.31 9.89
N ALA A 334 1.31 -19.01 8.99
CA ALA A 334 1.58 -18.21 7.81
C ALA A 334 1.99 -16.77 8.16
N PHE A 335 1.31 -16.12 9.11
CA PHE A 335 1.69 -14.78 9.56
C PHE A 335 3.03 -14.75 10.29
N ALA A 336 3.31 -15.74 11.14
CA ALA A 336 4.61 -15.89 11.77
C ALA A 336 5.73 -16.06 10.72
N GLY A 337 5.52 -16.94 9.75
CA GLY A 337 6.47 -17.20 8.68
C GLY A 337 6.70 -15.98 7.79
N LEU A 338 5.63 -15.30 7.38
CA LEU A 338 5.66 -14.10 6.55
C LEU A 338 6.37 -12.94 7.27
N GLY A 339 6.03 -12.67 8.53
CA GLY A 339 6.67 -11.61 9.32
C GLY A 339 8.16 -11.84 9.46
N LEU A 340 8.56 -13.07 9.81
CA LEU A 340 9.98 -13.42 9.88
C LEU A 340 10.66 -13.33 8.51
N THR A 341 10.01 -13.74 7.42
CA THR A 341 10.56 -13.65 6.05
C THR A 341 10.81 -12.19 5.65
N ILE A 342 9.87 -11.29 5.95
CA ILE A 342 10.03 -9.87 5.65
C ILE A 342 11.19 -9.30 6.49
N ILE A 343 11.26 -9.62 7.78
CA ILE A 343 12.36 -9.18 8.65
C ILE A 343 13.71 -9.65 8.10
N ASP A 344 13.82 -10.92 7.69
CA ASP A 344 15.04 -11.49 7.11
C ASP A 344 15.44 -10.78 5.81
N GLN A 345 14.46 -10.44 4.95
CA GLN A 345 14.71 -9.66 3.72
C GLN A 345 15.21 -8.25 4.00
N ILE A 346 14.55 -7.56 4.94
CA ILE A 346 14.95 -6.24 5.36
C ILE A 346 16.38 -6.31 5.89
N ARG A 347 16.67 -7.15 6.89
CA ARG A 347 18.02 -7.33 7.47
C ARG A 347 19.10 -7.65 6.43
N ALA A 348 18.75 -8.37 5.37
CA ALA A 348 19.67 -8.73 4.29
C ALA A 348 19.90 -7.62 3.24
N GLY A 349 19.36 -6.42 3.42
CA GLY A 349 19.62 -5.28 2.52
C GLY A 349 18.59 -5.10 1.42
N ARG A 350 17.59 -5.98 1.36
CA ARG A 350 16.70 -6.10 0.19
C ARG A 350 15.44 -5.26 0.30
N GLY A 351 15.00 -4.90 1.52
CA GLY A 351 13.72 -4.23 1.73
C GLY A 351 12.51 -5.09 1.32
N LEU A 352 11.33 -4.48 1.22
CA LEU A 352 10.12 -5.12 0.65
C LEU A 352 10.14 -5.13 -0.88
N LEU A 353 10.83 -4.19 -1.51
CA LEU A 353 10.91 -4.03 -2.97
C LEU A 353 12.39 -3.92 -3.38
N VAL A 354 12.81 -4.79 -4.29
CA VAL A 354 14.19 -4.91 -4.77
C VAL A 354 14.26 -4.36 -6.19
N ALA A 355 15.20 -3.43 -6.45
CA ALA A 355 15.28 -2.72 -7.73
C ALA A 355 15.35 -3.65 -8.96
N ASN A 356 16.15 -4.71 -8.88
CA ASN A 356 16.32 -5.71 -9.96
C ASN A 356 15.33 -6.89 -9.87
N GLY A 357 14.42 -6.89 -8.88
CA GLY A 357 13.63 -8.05 -8.50
C GLY A 357 14.48 -9.15 -7.86
N GLY A 358 13.95 -9.83 -6.84
CA GLY A 358 14.55 -11.06 -6.29
C GLY A 358 14.12 -12.33 -7.03
N GLY A 359 13.37 -12.19 -8.12
CA GLY A 359 12.58 -13.25 -8.78
C GLY A 359 11.07 -13.05 -8.58
N HIS A 360 10.24 -13.82 -9.31
CA HIS A 360 8.77 -13.74 -9.22
C HIS A 360 8.28 -13.97 -7.79
N GLY A 361 7.57 -12.98 -7.23
CA GLY A 361 7.08 -13.00 -5.86
C GLY A 361 8.16 -12.80 -4.79
N HIS A 362 9.38 -12.41 -5.17
CA HIS A 362 10.49 -12.11 -4.27
C HIS A 362 10.87 -10.62 -4.38
N GLY A 363 10.28 -9.79 -3.51
CA GLY A 363 10.60 -8.36 -3.49
C GLY A 363 10.30 -7.66 -4.81
N ASP A 364 9.25 -8.11 -5.50
CA ASP A 364 8.72 -7.53 -6.73
C ASP A 364 7.36 -6.86 -6.47
N LEU A 365 6.83 -6.15 -7.46
CA LEU A 365 5.54 -5.45 -7.30
C LEU A 365 4.35 -6.40 -7.19
N TYR A 366 4.46 -7.62 -7.72
CA TYR A 366 3.48 -8.68 -7.49
C TYR A 366 3.43 -9.09 -6.01
N PHE A 367 4.58 -9.26 -5.35
CA PHE A 367 4.62 -9.51 -3.91
C PHE A 367 4.00 -8.36 -3.10
N LEU A 368 4.34 -7.10 -3.41
CA LEU A 368 3.73 -5.96 -2.72
C LEU A 368 2.21 -5.96 -2.87
N TRP A 369 1.71 -6.12 -4.10
CA TRP A 369 0.28 -6.25 -4.34
C TRP A 369 -0.35 -7.38 -3.51
N SER A 370 0.29 -8.55 -3.47
CA SER A 370 -0.17 -9.70 -2.70
C SER A 370 -0.20 -9.43 -1.19
N LEU A 371 0.83 -8.76 -0.67
CA LEU A 371 0.96 -8.38 0.73
C LEU A 371 -0.14 -7.41 1.16
N GLU A 372 -0.46 -6.43 0.32
CA GLU A 372 -1.54 -5.49 0.60
C GLU A 372 -2.92 -6.16 0.53
N ARG A 373 -3.17 -7.10 -0.40
CA ARG A 373 -4.42 -7.89 -0.39
C ARG A 373 -4.64 -8.60 0.94
N VAL A 374 -3.58 -9.20 1.51
CA VAL A 374 -3.63 -9.86 2.82
C VAL A 374 -3.83 -8.84 3.94
N GLY A 375 -3.02 -7.79 3.99
CA GLY A 375 -3.10 -6.77 5.03
C GLY A 375 -4.50 -6.14 5.11
N VAL A 376 -5.09 -5.83 3.96
CA VAL A 376 -6.46 -5.30 3.86
C VAL A 376 -7.52 -6.34 4.20
N THR A 377 -7.42 -7.57 3.68
CA THR A 377 -8.43 -8.62 3.93
C THR A 377 -8.53 -8.97 5.40
N TYR A 378 -7.39 -9.07 6.07
CA TYR A 378 -7.31 -9.42 7.50
C TYR A 378 -7.36 -8.21 8.44
N GLY A 379 -7.34 -6.97 7.91
CA GLY A 379 -7.41 -5.75 8.73
C GLY A 379 -6.16 -5.52 9.58
N LEU A 380 -4.99 -5.83 9.04
CA LEU A 380 -3.72 -5.78 9.76
C LEU A 380 -3.02 -4.44 9.58
N GLU A 381 -2.63 -3.81 10.69
CA GLU A 381 -1.69 -2.70 10.68
C GLU A 381 -0.24 -3.20 10.54
N LYS A 382 0.05 -4.36 11.14
CA LYS A 382 1.38 -4.96 11.15
C LYS A 382 1.36 -6.44 10.80
N ILE A 383 2.45 -6.91 10.24
CA ILE A 383 2.72 -8.35 10.04
C ILE A 383 4.02 -8.68 10.77
N GLY A 384 3.89 -9.43 11.87
CA GLY A 384 4.94 -9.45 12.90
C GLY A 384 5.09 -8.06 13.52
N ASP A 385 6.33 -7.58 13.67
CA ASP A 385 6.62 -6.23 14.20
C ASP A 385 6.69 -5.14 13.13
N ILE A 386 6.38 -5.48 11.88
CA ILE A 386 6.56 -4.61 10.72
C ILE A 386 5.25 -3.94 10.35
N ASP A 387 5.25 -2.61 10.29
CA ASP A 387 4.25 -1.85 9.55
C ASP A 387 4.49 -2.06 8.04
N TRP A 388 3.72 -2.98 7.46
CA TRP A 388 3.91 -3.40 6.08
C TRP A 388 3.56 -2.29 5.09
N TYR A 389 2.60 -1.42 5.45
CA TYR A 389 2.14 -0.36 4.58
C TYR A 389 3.10 0.82 4.61
N ASP A 390 3.60 1.21 5.79
CA ASP A 390 4.60 2.26 5.92
C ASP A 390 5.86 1.93 5.09
N ILE A 391 6.42 0.73 5.25
CA ILE A 391 7.62 0.33 4.51
C ILE A 391 7.35 0.21 3.00
N GLY A 392 6.24 -0.40 2.61
CA GLY A 392 5.89 -0.59 1.20
C GLY A 392 5.60 0.72 0.47
N SER A 393 4.78 1.59 1.06
CA SER A 393 4.44 2.91 0.49
C SER A 393 5.67 3.79 0.39
N THR A 394 6.53 3.73 1.40
CA THR A 394 7.83 4.39 1.41
C THR A 394 8.72 3.95 0.26
N ALA A 395 8.81 2.64 -0.01
CA ALA A 395 9.58 2.12 -1.13
C ALA A 395 9.03 2.61 -2.47
N LEU A 396 7.70 2.55 -2.65
CA LEU A 396 7.02 2.94 -3.89
C LEU A 396 7.16 4.44 -4.19
N VAL A 397 6.91 5.31 -3.22
CA VAL A 397 7.06 6.77 -3.39
C VAL A 397 8.50 7.10 -3.81
N ARG A 398 9.48 6.42 -3.22
CA ARG A 398 10.90 6.68 -3.47
C ARG A 398 11.40 6.14 -4.81
N SER A 399 10.62 5.32 -5.51
CA SER A 399 11.02 4.67 -6.75
C SER A 399 10.18 5.01 -7.98
N GLN A 400 9.14 5.83 -7.83
CA GLN A 400 8.18 6.14 -8.89
C GLN A 400 8.77 7.04 -9.96
N GLY A 401 9.09 6.57 -11.16
CA GLY A 401 9.68 7.38 -12.25
C GLY A 401 9.06 8.77 -12.47
N ALA A 402 9.84 9.69 -13.05
CA ALA A 402 9.42 11.09 -13.28
C ALA A 402 8.14 11.23 -14.12
N ASP A 403 7.83 10.22 -14.94
CA ASP A 403 6.61 10.12 -15.75
C ASP A 403 5.41 9.53 -15.00
N GLY A 404 5.55 9.31 -13.68
CA GLY A 404 4.54 8.72 -12.79
C GLY A 404 4.52 7.20 -12.77
N SER A 405 5.30 6.51 -13.63
CA SER A 405 5.29 5.06 -13.74
C SER A 405 6.20 4.36 -12.74
N TRP A 406 6.02 3.05 -12.58
CA TRP A 406 7.00 2.18 -11.93
C TRP A 406 7.58 1.22 -12.96
N GLY A 407 8.86 1.36 -13.25
CA GLY A 407 9.63 0.40 -14.06
C GLY A 407 10.46 -0.59 -13.24
N ILE A 408 10.47 -0.45 -11.91
CA ILE A 408 11.35 -1.23 -11.03
C ILE A 408 10.69 -2.51 -10.50
N GLY A 409 11.51 -3.48 -10.08
CA GLY A 409 11.03 -4.61 -9.28
C GLY A 409 10.18 -5.63 -10.03
N GLY A 410 10.59 -6.04 -11.23
CA GLY A 410 10.00 -7.18 -11.95
C GLY A 410 9.99 -7.02 -13.48
N SER A 411 9.80 -8.14 -14.20
CA SER A 411 9.82 -8.21 -15.67
C SER A 411 8.44 -8.03 -16.33
N TYR A 412 7.48 -7.39 -15.65
CA TYR A 412 6.08 -7.31 -16.11
C TYR A 412 5.77 -6.08 -17.00
N GLY A 413 6.76 -5.22 -17.24
CA GLY A 413 6.60 -3.96 -17.95
C GLY A 413 5.97 -2.86 -17.09
N ALA A 414 6.13 -1.60 -17.53
CA ALA A 414 5.73 -0.43 -16.75
C ALA A 414 4.22 -0.36 -16.47
N GLU A 415 3.38 -0.88 -17.37
CA GLU A 415 1.92 -0.85 -17.24
C GLU A 415 1.43 -1.70 -16.05
N VAL A 416 1.88 -2.96 -15.98
CA VAL A 416 1.54 -3.89 -14.90
C VAL A 416 2.13 -3.42 -13.58
N ASN A 417 3.41 -3.03 -13.59
CA ASN A 417 4.11 -2.54 -12.41
C ASN A 417 3.44 -1.29 -11.83
N THR A 418 3.08 -0.32 -12.66
CA THR A 418 2.35 0.89 -12.22
C THR A 418 0.99 0.55 -11.64
N SER A 419 0.28 -0.40 -12.24
CA SER A 419 -1.02 -0.86 -11.72
C SER A 419 -0.89 -1.48 -10.32
N PHE A 420 0.09 -2.36 -10.10
CA PHE A 420 0.35 -2.94 -8.78
C PHE A 420 0.75 -1.89 -7.74
N ALA A 421 1.62 -0.94 -8.11
CA ALA A 421 2.04 0.14 -7.22
C ALA A 421 0.87 1.02 -6.79
N VAL A 422 0.02 1.46 -7.73
CA VAL A 422 -1.16 2.27 -7.43
C VAL A 422 -2.14 1.50 -6.54
N LEU A 423 -2.43 0.24 -6.86
CA LEU A 423 -3.33 -0.60 -6.05
C LEU A 423 -2.84 -0.77 -4.61
N PHE A 424 -1.52 -0.94 -4.42
CA PHE A 424 -0.90 -1.00 -3.09
C PHE A 424 -1.07 0.32 -2.34
N LEU A 425 -0.70 1.45 -2.96
CA LEU A 425 -0.76 2.77 -2.33
C LEU A 425 -2.20 3.12 -1.93
N CYS A 426 -3.19 2.73 -2.71
CA CYS A 426 -4.61 2.94 -2.40
C CYS A 426 -5.14 2.04 -1.26
N ARG A 427 -4.41 1.00 -0.82
CA ARG A 427 -4.92 -0.05 0.08
C ARG A 427 -6.27 -0.61 -0.41
N SER A 428 -6.32 -0.94 -1.70
CA SER A 428 -7.55 -1.29 -2.40
C SER A 428 -8.21 -2.56 -1.85
N ASN A 429 -9.44 -2.42 -1.36
CA ASN A 429 -10.26 -3.55 -0.88
C ASN A 429 -11.25 -4.01 -1.96
N LEU A 430 -10.83 -4.94 -2.82
CA LEU A 430 -11.63 -5.48 -3.91
C LEU A 430 -12.74 -6.44 -3.41
N ALA A 431 -12.50 -7.16 -2.32
CA ALA A 431 -13.42 -8.12 -1.73
C ALA A 431 -13.88 -7.64 -0.33
N ARG A 432 -14.59 -6.49 -0.31
CA ARG A 432 -15.04 -5.86 0.95
C ARG A 432 -15.89 -6.78 1.80
N ASP A 433 -16.73 -7.59 1.17
CA ASP A 433 -17.60 -8.52 1.88
C ASP A 433 -16.81 -9.68 2.50
N LEU A 434 -15.71 -10.13 1.89
CA LEU A 434 -14.76 -11.10 2.45
C LEU A 434 -14.08 -10.48 3.68
N SER A 435 -13.47 -9.32 3.50
CA SER A 435 -12.75 -8.59 4.55
C SER A 435 -13.64 -8.35 5.76
N ASN A 436 -14.88 -7.88 5.54
CA ASN A 436 -15.85 -7.65 6.60
C ASN A 436 -16.20 -8.91 7.38
N LYS A 437 -16.17 -10.09 6.77
CA LYS A 437 -16.45 -11.36 7.45
C LYS A 437 -15.24 -11.83 8.23
N VAL A 438 -14.05 -11.78 7.63
CA VAL A 438 -12.79 -12.19 8.25
C VAL A 438 -12.46 -11.31 9.45
N GLN A 439 -12.57 -9.98 9.33
CA GLN A 439 -12.26 -9.03 10.41
C GLN A 439 -13.25 -9.05 11.56
N LYS A 440 -14.48 -9.56 11.33
CA LYS A 440 -15.51 -9.71 12.38
C LYS A 440 -15.49 -11.08 13.06
N ASP A 441 -14.65 -12.00 12.59
CA ASP A 441 -14.44 -13.27 13.27
C ASP A 441 -13.99 -12.98 14.72
N PRO A 442 -14.71 -13.41 15.76
CA PRO A 442 -14.36 -13.13 17.16
C PRO A 442 -13.05 -13.81 17.58
N THR A 443 -12.60 -14.77 16.80
CA THR A 443 -11.28 -15.40 16.89
C THR A 443 -10.27 -14.86 15.90
N SER A 444 -10.63 -13.83 15.11
CA SER A 444 -9.79 -13.22 14.08
C SER A 444 -8.36 -13.15 14.64
N THR A 445 -7.57 -14.08 14.10
CA THR A 445 -6.34 -14.59 14.65
C THR A 445 -5.44 -13.44 15.07
N GLU A 446 -5.48 -13.11 16.37
CA GLU A 446 -4.66 -12.03 16.91
C GLU A 446 -3.20 -12.47 16.87
N MET A 447 -2.54 -12.21 15.74
CA MET A 447 -1.21 -11.63 15.74
C MET A 447 -1.34 -10.10 15.59
N LYS A 448 -2.28 -9.48 16.32
CA LYS A 448 -2.07 -8.07 16.69
C LYS A 448 -0.78 -8.07 17.50
N ALA A 449 0.11 -7.12 17.20
CA ALA A 449 1.41 -6.98 17.84
C ALA A 449 1.37 -7.37 19.34
N GLY A 450 1.85 -8.57 19.67
CA GLY A 450 2.06 -9.04 21.04
C GLY A 450 0.99 -9.92 21.73
N THR A 451 -0.16 -10.28 21.13
CA THR A 451 -1.23 -11.06 21.84
C THR A 451 -1.45 -12.51 21.38
N GLY A 452 -0.67 -13.02 20.42
CA GLY A 452 -0.72 -14.40 19.93
C GLY A 452 0.41 -15.31 20.44
N PRO A 453 0.37 -16.62 20.16
CA PRO A 453 1.51 -17.53 20.42
C PRO A 453 2.77 -17.01 19.72
N ALA A 454 3.93 -17.17 20.35
CA ALA A 454 5.17 -16.64 19.80
C ALA A 454 5.49 -17.31 18.45
N ALA A 455 6.11 -16.57 17.54
CA ALA A 455 6.52 -17.13 16.24
C ALA A 455 7.42 -18.37 16.40
N THR A 456 8.23 -18.41 17.47
CA THR A 456 9.07 -19.55 17.85
C THR A 456 8.26 -20.77 18.30
N ASP A 457 7.09 -20.57 18.90
CA ASP A 457 6.21 -21.66 19.32
C ASP A 457 5.47 -22.25 18.11
N LEU A 458 5.09 -21.39 17.16
CA LEU A 458 4.41 -21.78 15.93
C LEU A 458 5.35 -22.44 14.91
N LEU A 459 6.62 -22.03 14.88
CA LEU A 459 7.62 -22.44 13.89
C LEU A 459 8.98 -22.78 14.57
N PRO A 460 9.04 -23.78 15.45
CA PRO A 460 10.23 -24.07 16.27
C PRO A 460 11.44 -24.53 15.45
N ASN A 461 11.21 -25.09 14.27
CA ASN A 461 12.25 -25.65 13.40
C ASN A 461 12.59 -24.75 12.19
N ARG A 462 12.13 -23.49 12.19
CA ARG A 462 12.41 -22.57 11.07
C ARG A 462 13.90 -22.21 11.06
N PRO A 463 14.61 -22.39 9.94
CA PRO A 463 15.99 -21.92 9.83
C PRO A 463 16.07 -20.41 10.06
N THR A 464 16.81 -19.97 11.07
CA THR A 464 17.03 -18.56 11.37
C THR A 464 18.26 -18.05 10.65
N THR A 465 18.15 -16.91 9.95
CA THR A 465 19.33 -16.21 9.43
C THR A 465 20.01 -15.45 10.58
N PRO A 466 21.34 -15.55 10.79
CA PRO A 466 22.03 -14.79 11.83
C PRO A 466 21.79 -13.29 11.69
N VAL A 467 21.50 -12.63 12.82
CA VAL A 467 21.07 -11.22 12.88
C VAL A 467 22.28 -10.30 12.68
N SER A 468 22.30 -9.55 11.58
CA SER A 468 23.01 -8.26 11.54
C SER A 468 22.07 -7.17 12.08
N ALA A 469 22.54 -6.37 13.03
CA ALA A 469 21.71 -5.51 13.88
C ALA A 469 21.17 -4.24 13.22
N ALA A 470 21.51 -3.96 11.96
CA ALA A 470 21.04 -2.75 11.27
C ALA A 470 19.97 -3.10 10.23
N VAL A 471 18.79 -2.48 10.35
CA VAL A 471 17.84 -2.36 9.23
C VAL A 471 18.57 -1.59 8.12
N PRO A 472 18.84 -2.21 6.97
CA PRO A 472 19.50 -1.56 5.86
C PRO A 472 18.60 -0.49 5.26
N VAL A 473 19.18 0.69 5.03
CA VAL A 473 18.50 1.77 4.32
C VAL A 473 18.36 1.35 2.86
N VAL A 474 17.13 1.12 2.42
CA VAL A 474 16.80 0.91 1.01
C VAL A 474 17.08 2.22 0.25
N ASN A 475 18.27 2.33 -0.33
CA ASN A 475 18.69 3.44 -1.18
C ASN A 475 18.16 3.22 -2.60
N LEU A 476 16.86 3.50 -2.82
CA LEU A 476 16.31 3.63 -4.16
C LEU A 476 16.55 5.07 -4.65
N PRO A 477 17.04 5.27 -5.89
CA PRO A 477 17.22 6.60 -6.46
C PRO A 477 15.87 7.31 -6.55
N ASN A 478 15.81 8.53 -6.00
CA ASN A 478 14.62 9.37 -6.05
C ASN A 478 14.31 9.73 -7.52
N PRO A 479 13.06 9.56 -7.95
CA PRO A 479 12.69 9.61 -9.36
C PRO A 479 12.61 10.99 -9.98
N THR A 480 12.62 12.07 -9.20
CA THR A 480 12.60 13.43 -9.78
C THR A 480 13.90 13.79 -10.49
N GLY A 481 14.94 12.93 -10.43
CA GLY A 481 16.31 13.27 -10.85
C GLY A 481 16.91 14.39 -10.00
N ASP A 482 16.23 14.79 -8.93
CA ASP A 482 16.59 15.93 -8.10
C ASP A 482 17.58 15.47 -7.04
N GLU A 483 18.86 15.71 -7.33
CA GLU A 483 19.97 15.38 -6.45
C GLU A 483 19.81 15.98 -5.04
N ALA A 484 19.11 17.12 -4.91
CA ALA A 484 18.91 17.76 -3.61
C ALA A 484 17.91 16.96 -2.75
N ILE A 485 16.82 16.48 -3.36
CA ILE A 485 15.85 15.63 -2.68
C ILE A 485 16.45 14.26 -2.39
N THR A 486 17.25 13.69 -3.30
CA THR A 486 17.99 12.44 -3.07
C THR A 486 18.91 12.56 -1.85
N ARG A 487 19.68 13.65 -1.79
CA ARG A 487 20.60 13.90 -0.68
C ARG A 487 19.88 14.20 0.64
N ALA A 488 18.81 14.99 0.61
CA ALA A 488 17.99 15.26 1.79
C ALA A 488 17.36 13.97 2.32
N SER A 489 16.88 13.11 1.42
CA SER A 489 16.41 11.77 1.73
C SER A 489 17.48 10.94 2.42
N LEU A 490 18.70 10.89 1.88
CA LEU A 490 19.81 10.12 2.45
C LEU A 490 20.16 10.61 3.86
N LEU A 491 20.21 11.94 4.06
CA LEU A 491 20.40 12.56 5.37
C LEU A 491 19.31 12.12 6.35
N LEU A 492 18.04 12.38 6.05
CA LEU A 492 16.91 12.08 6.95
C LEU A 492 16.84 10.59 7.33
N LYS A 493 17.36 9.70 6.48
CA LYS A 493 17.34 8.24 6.67
C LYS A 493 18.59 7.66 7.33
N SER A 494 19.66 8.45 7.48
CA SER A 494 20.97 7.95 7.91
C SER A 494 21.02 7.60 9.40
N SER A 495 21.91 6.64 9.73
CA SER A 495 22.31 6.33 11.11
C SER A 495 23.01 7.54 11.75
N SER A 496 23.18 7.59 13.08
CA SER A 496 23.82 8.75 13.73
C SER A 496 25.28 8.98 13.29
N SER A 497 26.03 7.92 12.98
CA SER A 497 27.41 8.04 12.46
C SER A 497 27.44 8.56 11.02
N ASP A 498 26.55 8.06 10.17
CA ASP A 498 26.46 8.47 8.77
C ASP A 498 25.84 9.86 8.64
N TRP A 499 24.92 10.22 9.53
CA TRP A 499 24.31 11.54 9.61
C TRP A 499 25.37 12.62 9.74
N THR A 500 26.26 12.50 10.73
CA THR A 500 27.31 13.50 10.97
C THR A 500 28.21 13.66 9.76
N LYS A 501 28.60 12.55 9.12
CA LYS A 501 29.39 12.56 7.90
C LYS A 501 28.66 13.24 6.74
N LEU A 502 27.45 12.80 6.42
CA LEU A 502 26.65 13.31 5.31
C LEU A 502 26.25 14.77 5.50
N LEU A 503 26.02 15.18 6.76
CA LEU A 503 25.68 16.55 7.10
C LEU A 503 26.89 17.45 6.91
N THR A 504 28.07 17.01 7.35
CA THR A 504 29.36 17.67 7.11
C THR A 504 29.64 17.80 5.60
N GLU A 505 29.47 16.72 4.84
CA GLU A 505 29.62 16.74 3.39
C GLU A 505 28.63 17.71 2.72
N SER A 506 27.37 17.70 3.14
CA SER A 506 26.34 18.58 2.59
C SER A 506 26.56 20.03 3.00
N ARG A 507 27.14 20.26 4.18
CA ARG A 507 27.59 21.58 4.60
C ARG A 507 28.72 22.08 3.71
N ASP A 508 29.74 21.25 3.44
CA ASP A 508 31.04 21.68 2.88
C ASP A 508 31.17 21.58 1.35
N ALA A 509 30.39 20.73 0.70
CA ALA A 509 30.46 20.54 -0.75
C ALA A 509 30.04 21.80 -1.53
N LYS A 510 30.42 21.93 -2.81
CA LYS A 510 30.03 23.09 -3.64
C LYS A 510 28.67 22.87 -4.30
N GLY A 511 27.99 23.97 -4.65
CA GLY A 511 26.78 23.95 -5.49
C GLY A 511 25.45 24.14 -4.75
N PRO A 512 24.39 24.54 -5.48
CA PRO A 512 23.09 24.89 -4.92
C PRO A 512 22.32 23.66 -4.40
N THR A 513 22.57 22.48 -4.96
CA THR A 513 21.95 21.20 -4.59
C THR A 513 22.06 20.92 -3.10
N HIS A 514 23.23 21.14 -2.51
CA HIS A 514 23.48 20.88 -1.09
C HIS A 514 22.79 21.88 -0.17
N THR A 515 22.67 23.14 -0.59
CA THR A 515 21.89 24.15 0.14
C THR A 515 20.43 23.73 0.18
N ARG A 516 19.87 23.35 -0.98
CA ARG A 516 18.48 22.89 -1.07
C ARG A 516 18.26 21.58 -0.30
N ALA A 517 19.23 20.66 -0.31
CA ALA A 517 19.16 19.44 0.49
C ALA A 517 19.07 19.75 1.99
N LEU A 518 19.92 20.64 2.50
CA LEU A 518 19.90 21.06 3.91
C LEU A 518 18.61 21.79 4.29
N VAL A 519 18.05 22.63 3.40
CA VAL A 519 16.74 23.28 3.59
C VAL A 519 15.62 22.23 3.71
N VAL A 520 15.58 21.24 2.82
CA VAL A 520 14.59 20.16 2.87
C VAL A 520 14.78 19.33 4.14
N THR A 521 16.02 18.98 4.51
CA THR A 521 16.32 18.25 5.74
C THR A 521 15.90 19.04 6.98
N ALA A 522 16.22 20.34 7.08
CA ALA A 522 15.83 21.18 8.21
C ALA A 522 14.31 21.36 8.33
N THR A 523 13.60 21.41 7.21
CA THR A 523 12.14 21.49 7.19
C THR A 523 11.51 20.24 7.82
N HIS A 524 12.01 19.06 7.47
CA HIS A 524 11.38 17.76 7.80
C HIS A 524 12.01 17.00 8.97
N ALA A 525 13.17 17.42 9.46
CA ALA A 525 13.77 16.86 10.67
C ALA A 525 13.15 17.47 11.94
N ASP A 526 13.26 16.73 13.03
CA ASP A 526 12.81 17.14 14.38
C ASP A 526 13.93 17.04 15.41
N GLY A 527 13.72 17.68 16.57
CA GLY A 527 14.65 17.66 17.71
C GLY A 527 16.08 18.08 17.35
N ASP A 528 17.05 17.32 17.86
CA ASP A 528 18.49 17.59 17.69
C ASP A 528 18.93 17.52 16.22
N ARG A 529 18.33 16.66 15.41
CA ARG A 529 18.63 16.57 13.97
C ARG A 529 18.18 17.83 13.24
N LYS A 530 17.03 18.40 13.60
CA LYS A 530 16.59 19.70 13.06
C LYS A 530 17.55 20.81 13.43
N ALA A 531 17.99 20.84 14.69
CA ALA A 531 18.95 21.83 15.17
C ALA A 531 20.28 21.73 14.40
N ALA A 532 20.84 20.52 14.27
CA ALA A 532 22.07 20.27 13.54
C ALA A 532 21.95 20.62 12.04
N ALA A 533 20.83 20.27 11.39
CA ALA A 533 20.61 20.62 9.99
C ALA A 533 20.51 22.13 9.76
N ARG A 534 19.87 22.85 10.68
CA ARG A 534 19.79 24.31 10.69
C ARG A 534 21.14 24.98 10.91
N GLU A 535 21.95 24.42 11.81
CA GLU A 535 23.32 24.89 12.07
C GLU A 535 24.20 24.68 10.84
N ALA A 536 24.22 23.47 10.26
CA ALA A 536 24.95 23.16 9.04
C ALA A 536 24.52 24.07 7.87
N LEU A 537 23.21 24.36 7.74
CA LEU A 537 22.73 25.32 6.74
C LEU A 537 23.32 26.72 7.00
N ALA A 538 23.23 27.25 8.22
CA ALA A 538 23.77 28.57 8.55
C ALA A 538 25.29 28.66 8.34
N GLU A 539 26.07 27.65 8.76
CA GLU A 539 27.52 27.56 8.53
C GLU A 539 27.86 27.57 7.03
N ARG A 540 27.07 26.84 6.22
CA ARG A 540 27.21 26.84 4.77
C ARG A 540 26.95 28.22 4.18
N LEU A 541 25.86 28.87 4.57
CA LEU A 541 25.48 30.18 4.05
C LEU A 541 26.46 31.28 4.49
N CYS A 542 27.05 31.17 5.68
CA CYS A 542 28.05 32.11 6.20
C CYS A 542 29.28 32.25 5.27
N ARG A 543 29.58 31.21 4.48
CA ARG A 543 30.67 31.22 3.50
C ARG A 543 30.31 31.89 2.17
N MET A 544 29.08 32.35 1.99
CA MET A 544 28.63 33.00 0.76
C MET A 544 28.96 34.50 0.75
N THR A 545 28.83 35.10 -0.44
CA THR A 545 29.00 36.54 -0.62
C THR A 545 27.81 37.32 -0.05
N PRO A 546 27.98 38.61 0.29
CA PRO A 546 26.86 39.45 0.75
C PRO A 546 25.70 39.47 -0.26
N ALA A 547 25.99 39.53 -1.57
CA ALA A 547 24.96 39.50 -2.60
C ALA A 547 24.12 38.21 -2.56
N SER A 548 24.76 37.03 -2.40
CA SER A 548 24.05 35.76 -2.30
C SER A 548 23.21 35.66 -1.02
N LEU A 549 23.73 36.12 0.11
CA LEU A 549 22.97 36.18 1.36
C LEU A 549 21.74 37.07 1.24
N ARG A 550 21.86 38.23 0.59
CA ARG A 550 20.72 39.13 0.31
C ARG A 550 19.61 38.45 -0.49
N THR A 551 19.97 37.64 -1.48
CA THR A 551 19.01 36.84 -2.25
C THR A 551 18.30 35.81 -1.36
N MET A 552 19.04 35.13 -0.49
CA MET A 552 18.48 34.09 0.38
C MET A 552 17.61 34.63 1.51
N LEU A 553 17.90 35.83 2.02
CA LEU A 553 17.02 36.55 2.95
C LEU A 553 15.65 36.86 2.33
N LYS A 554 15.53 36.84 0.99
CA LYS A 554 14.29 37.10 0.24
C LYS A 554 13.69 35.82 -0.37
N ALA A 555 14.22 34.64 -0.04
CA ALA A 555 13.74 33.36 -0.58
C ALA A 555 12.31 33.04 -0.12
N SER A 556 11.59 32.22 -0.87
CA SER A 556 10.23 31.79 -0.50
C SER A 556 10.25 30.80 0.67
N GLU A 557 11.31 30.02 0.83
CA GLU A 557 11.47 29.02 1.88
C GLU A 557 11.88 29.63 3.22
N ALA A 558 11.08 29.42 4.26
CA ALA A 558 11.31 29.98 5.60
C ALA A 558 12.65 29.52 6.22
N GLU A 559 13.00 28.23 6.10
CA GLU A 559 14.28 27.72 6.63
C GLU A 559 15.50 28.35 5.93
N LEU A 560 15.38 28.72 4.65
CA LEU A 560 16.45 29.38 3.92
C LEU A 560 16.63 30.83 4.38
N ARG A 561 15.53 31.58 4.54
CA ARG A 561 15.56 32.94 5.12
C ARG A 561 16.12 32.94 6.54
N ARG A 562 15.65 31.99 7.38
CA ARG A 562 16.14 31.80 8.75
C ARG A 562 17.64 31.53 8.77
N GLY A 563 18.11 30.58 7.96
CA GLY A 563 19.54 30.24 7.87
C GLY A 563 20.40 31.43 7.43
N ALA A 564 19.92 32.20 6.44
CA ALA A 564 20.62 33.38 5.94
C ALA A 564 20.72 34.47 7.02
N ALA A 565 19.67 34.71 7.80
CA ALA A 565 19.68 35.68 8.89
C ALA A 565 20.72 35.32 9.98
N VAL A 566 20.81 34.04 10.35
CA VAL A 566 21.83 33.55 11.29
C VAL A 566 23.24 33.69 10.69
N ALA A 567 23.42 33.37 9.40
CA ALA A 567 24.69 33.50 8.73
C ALA A 567 25.22 34.94 8.69
N CYS A 568 24.36 35.95 8.50
CA CYS A 568 24.75 37.36 8.59
C CYS A 568 25.33 37.71 9.96
N ALA A 569 24.73 37.20 11.04
CA ALA A 569 25.23 37.39 12.40
C ALA A 569 26.57 36.70 12.63
N MET A 570 26.71 35.45 12.17
CA MET A 570 27.95 34.67 12.30
C MET A 570 29.14 35.33 11.60
N LYS A 571 28.88 36.06 10.51
CA LYS A 571 29.89 36.78 9.72
C LYS A 571 30.24 38.18 10.26
N ASP A 572 29.53 38.66 11.28
CA ASP A 572 29.54 40.06 11.71
C ASP A 572 29.28 41.06 10.55
N ASP A 573 28.40 40.66 9.61
CA ASP A 573 28.15 41.42 8.38
C ASP A 573 27.05 42.48 8.60
N LYS A 574 27.50 43.72 8.82
CA LYS A 574 26.61 44.87 9.07
C LYS A 574 25.93 45.42 7.82
N GLU A 575 26.31 44.99 6.61
CA GLU A 575 25.69 45.45 5.36
C GLU A 575 24.25 44.93 5.20
N HIS A 576 23.92 43.85 5.91
CA HIS A 576 22.61 43.20 5.89
C HIS A 576 21.66 43.69 6.98
N ILE A 577 22.07 44.66 7.82
CA ILE A 577 21.17 45.23 8.84
C ILE A 577 19.82 45.67 8.23
N PRO A 578 19.75 46.38 7.08
CA PRO A 578 18.46 46.70 6.46
C PRO A 578 17.61 45.47 6.12
N ASP A 579 18.22 44.43 5.53
CA ASP A 579 17.49 43.21 5.13
C ASP A 579 16.99 42.43 6.36
N LEU A 580 17.79 42.39 7.44
CA LEU A 580 17.42 41.75 8.70
C LEU A 580 16.27 42.49 9.41
N ILE A 581 16.21 43.82 9.28
CA ILE A 581 15.09 44.62 9.81
C ILE A 581 13.79 44.29 9.07
N ASP A 582 13.85 44.06 7.76
CA ASP A 582 12.65 43.65 7.00
C ASP A 582 12.13 42.28 7.46
N LEU A 583 13.03 41.36 7.83
CA LEU A 583 12.65 40.03 8.37
C LEU A 583 12.05 40.07 9.78
N ILE A 584 12.09 41.19 10.51
CA ILE A 584 11.37 41.32 11.77
C ILE A 584 9.85 41.22 11.58
N ALA A 585 9.37 41.55 10.39
CA ALA A 585 7.96 41.45 10.01
C ALA A 585 7.61 40.13 9.30
N ASP A 586 8.50 39.13 9.29
CA ASP A 586 8.26 37.86 8.60
C ASP A 586 7.03 37.12 9.16
N ALA A 587 6.32 36.42 8.26
CA ALA A 587 5.18 35.59 8.60
C ALA A 587 5.57 34.39 9.47
N ASP A 588 6.79 33.87 9.30
CA ASP A 588 7.32 32.75 10.08
C ASP A 588 8.08 33.23 11.33
N ASP A 589 7.56 32.87 12.51
CA ASP A 589 8.12 33.29 13.79
C ASP A 589 9.55 32.75 14.05
N SER A 590 9.97 31.69 13.38
CA SER A 590 11.36 31.21 13.47
C SER A 590 12.32 32.13 12.73
N VAL A 591 11.89 32.73 11.62
CA VAL A 591 12.65 33.74 10.86
C VAL A 591 12.74 35.02 11.66
N VAL A 592 11.62 35.50 12.23
CA VAL A 592 11.61 36.70 13.08
C VAL A 592 12.58 36.57 14.26
N ARG A 593 12.60 35.41 14.93
CA ARG A 593 13.53 35.16 16.04
C ARG A 593 14.99 35.16 15.58
N ALA A 594 15.30 34.57 14.42
CA ALA A 594 16.64 34.57 13.87
C ALA A 594 17.10 36.00 13.49
N ALA A 595 16.25 36.78 12.83
CA ALA A 595 16.51 38.16 12.47
C ALA A 595 16.74 39.06 13.69
N LYS A 596 15.90 38.92 14.73
CA LYS A 596 16.07 39.63 16.00
C LYS A 596 17.40 39.28 16.67
N ALA A 597 17.73 38.00 16.76
CA ALA A 597 19.00 37.55 17.35
C ALA A 597 20.20 38.10 16.58
N ALA A 598 20.13 38.09 15.23
CA ALA A 598 21.16 38.64 14.37
C ALA A 598 21.35 40.14 14.59
N LEU A 599 20.27 40.93 14.56
CA LEU A 599 20.32 42.37 14.80
C LEU A 599 20.89 42.69 16.19
N LYS A 600 20.49 41.93 17.20
CA LYS A 600 21.02 42.08 18.57
C LYS A 600 22.52 41.80 18.64
N SER A 601 22.98 40.76 17.96
CA SER A 601 24.40 40.42 17.89
C SER A 601 25.22 41.51 17.18
N LEU A 602 24.73 42.03 16.05
CA LEU A 602 25.45 43.00 15.22
C LEU A 602 25.45 44.43 15.78
N SER A 603 24.45 44.78 16.60
CA SER A 603 24.24 46.15 17.10
C SER A 603 24.39 46.34 18.61
N GLY A 604 24.28 45.25 19.38
CA GLY A 604 24.15 45.31 20.85
C GLY A 604 22.83 45.91 21.35
N LYS A 605 21.84 46.12 20.47
CA LYS A 605 20.51 46.67 20.81
C LYS A 605 19.42 45.61 20.72
N ASP A 606 18.28 45.86 21.36
CA ASP A 606 17.13 44.96 21.30
C ASP A 606 15.85 45.80 21.34
N PHE A 607 15.21 45.98 20.18
CA PHE A 607 13.93 46.68 20.06
C PHE A 607 12.75 45.71 19.89
N GLY A 608 12.93 44.44 20.27
CA GLY A 608 11.92 43.40 20.09
C GLY A 608 11.84 42.89 18.64
N PRO A 609 10.74 42.20 18.28
CA PRO A 609 9.53 41.94 19.07
C PRO A 609 9.72 40.83 20.12
N VAL A 610 8.74 40.64 21.00
CA VAL A 610 8.66 39.47 21.89
C VAL A 610 8.29 38.20 21.08
N SER A 611 8.59 37.02 21.62
CA SER A 611 8.25 35.76 20.95
C SER A 611 6.73 35.63 20.79
N GLY A 612 6.26 35.28 19.59
CA GLY A 612 4.82 35.16 19.28
C GLY A 612 4.06 36.49 19.17
N ALA A 613 4.76 37.61 18.97
CA ALA A 613 4.14 38.92 18.82
C ALA A 613 3.21 39.00 17.59
N ALA A 614 2.09 39.71 17.74
CA ALA A 614 1.16 39.96 16.64
C ALA A 614 1.78 40.82 15.54
N ALA A 615 1.22 40.77 14.33
CA ALA A 615 1.74 41.49 13.16
C ALA A 615 1.95 43.00 13.41
N ALA A 616 1.02 43.65 14.12
CA ALA A 616 1.15 45.06 14.50
C ALA A 616 2.38 45.32 15.39
N GLN A 617 2.65 44.44 16.35
CA GLN A 617 3.80 44.55 17.25
C GLN A 617 5.12 44.28 16.51
N LYS A 618 5.13 43.32 15.56
CA LYS A 618 6.26 43.09 14.66
C LYS A 618 6.56 44.34 13.82
N ALA A 619 5.53 45.00 13.28
CA ALA A 619 5.67 46.23 12.51
C ALA A 619 6.22 47.39 13.36
N THR A 620 5.74 47.55 14.60
CA THR A 620 6.28 48.55 15.55
C THR A 620 7.76 48.30 15.84
N ALA A 621 8.15 47.05 16.11
CA ALA A 621 9.54 46.69 16.35
C ALA A 621 10.43 46.96 15.12
N ALA A 622 9.97 46.60 13.91
CA ALA A 622 10.67 46.88 12.67
C ALA A 622 10.85 48.40 12.45
N ALA A 623 9.84 49.23 12.74
CA ALA A 623 9.95 50.69 12.64
C ALA A 623 11.01 51.24 13.62
N ALA A 624 11.01 50.80 14.88
CA ALA A 624 12.00 51.22 15.87
C ALA A 624 13.44 50.84 15.45
N TRP A 625 13.62 49.65 14.85
CA TRP A 625 14.90 49.24 14.27
C TRP A 625 15.33 50.14 13.09
N ARG A 626 14.42 50.52 12.19
CA ARG A 626 14.71 51.43 11.06
C ARG A 626 15.12 52.83 11.55
N ASP A 627 14.40 53.37 12.53
CA ASP A 627 14.71 54.69 13.10
C ASP A 627 16.08 54.72 13.78
N TRP A 628 16.42 53.66 14.51
CA TRP A 628 17.75 53.53 15.10
C TRP A 628 18.83 53.46 14.00
N TYR A 629 18.65 52.62 12.99
CA TYR A 629 19.63 52.44 11.92
C TYR A 629 19.85 53.72 11.10
N ALA A 630 18.78 54.49 10.83
CA ALA A 630 18.87 55.79 10.17
C ALA A 630 19.72 56.81 10.96
N LYS A 631 19.65 56.76 12.31
CA LYS A 631 20.47 57.61 13.18
C LYS A 631 21.95 57.19 13.25
N GLN A 632 22.28 55.94 12.92
CA GLN A 632 23.67 55.47 12.86
C GLN A 632 24.36 55.83 11.53
N LYS A 633 23.59 56.23 10.51
CA LYS A 633 24.11 56.67 9.19
C LYS A 633 24.39 58.18 9.11
N LYS A 634 23.98 58.94 10.13
CA LYS A 634 24.38 60.34 10.33
C LYS A 634 25.62 60.35 11.22
#